data_AF-A0A0F9JKH4-F1
#
_entry.id   AF-A0A0F9JKH4-F1
#
_cell.length_a   1.000
_cell.length_b   1.000
_cell.length_c   1.000
_cell.angle_alpha   90.00
_cell.angle_beta   90.00
_cell.angle_gamma   90.00
#
_symmetry.space_group_name_H-M   'P 1'
#
loop_
_entity.id
_entity.type
_entity.pdbx_description
1 polymer ?
#
loop_
_entity_poly.entity_id
_entity_poly.type
_entity_poly.pdbx_seq_one_letter_code
_entity_poly.pdbx_strand_id
1 'polypeptide(L)'
;VQWDASHDRVIGTSVQNNDQYAISATTGNIDGPAEVAFYRALLPYNTSGIDSAATISSTTFYWYVTNTADNDNDANAYIGVIETTQPSHTGLTTSDYNNVGATNTPAEATDVGDRMDITDLVTSAFNAARFNSTGFAMIKVSGETSTCGTATSLTGWTCLGLREGHDLQDDEAGMAFVENHAWGPDSENTTNDPYLTIEYSIIVAVDPKSTTGVIWFD
;
A
#
# COMPACT_ATOMS: atom_id res chain seq x y z
N VAL A 1 -0.74 -27.88 10.12
CA VAL A 1 -0.06 -26.75 9.47
C VAL A 1 -0.85 -25.53 9.88
N GLN A 2 -0.25 -24.65 10.67
CA GLN A 2 -0.95 -23.46 11.18
C GLN A 2 -0.87 -22.28 10.22
N TRP A 3 0.11 -22.28 9.32
CA TRP A 3 0.28 -21.28 8.27
C TRP A 3 -1.01 -21.00 7.51
N ASP A 4 -1.50 -21.95 6.70
CA ASP A 4 -2.72 -21.78 5.89
C ASP A 4 -3.91 -21.32 6.74
N ALA A 5 -4.06 -21.88 7.94
CA ALA A 5 -5.17 -21.55 8.84
C ALA A 5 -5.10 -20.11 9.39
N SER A 6 -3.91 -19.52 9.48
CA SER A 6 -3.70 -18.13 9.89
C SER A 6 -3.66 -17.17 8.70
N HIS A 7 -2.97 -17.56 7.63
CA HIS A 7 -2.84 -16.83 6.37
C HIS A 7 -4.20 -16.59 5.70
N ASP A 8 -5.03 -17.64 5.62
CA ASP A 8 -6.33 -17.66 4.93
C ASP A 8 -7.48 -17.14 5.79
N ARG A 9 -7.19 -16.54 6.95
CA ARG A 9 -8.25 -15.97 7.79
C ARG A 9 -9.01 -14.89 7.03
N VAL A 10 -10.32 -14.92 7.19
CA VAL A 10 -11.21 -13.87 6.66
C VAL A 10 -11.39 -12.75 7.68
N ILE A 11 -11.14 -13.03 8.97
CA ILE A 11 -11.30 -12.09 10.08
C ILE A 11 -10.04 -12.12 10.95
N GLY A 12 -9.48 -10.95 11.21
CA GLY A 12 -8.34 -10.75 12.10
C GLY A 12 -8.70 -10.87 13.58
N THR A 13 -7.69 -10.88 14.45
CA THR A 13 -7.86 -10.99 15.90
C THR A 13 -7.94 -9.63 16.60
N SER A 14 -7.29 -8.62 16.02
CA SER A 14 -7.28 -7.25 16.52
C SER A 14 -7.15 -6.27 15.35
N VAL A 15 -7.46 -5.01 15.61
CA VAL A 15 -7.25 -3.91 14.68
C VAL A 15 -6.54 -2.79 15.42
N GLN A 16 -5.53 -2.22 14.78
CA GLN A 16 -4.80 -1.06 15.26
C GLN A 16 -5.20 0.11 14.36
N ASN A 17 -5.99 1.03 14.90
CA ASN A 17 -6.57 2.16 14.18
C ASN A 17 -6.54 3.45 15.03
N ASN A 18 -5.60 3.51 15.98
CA ASN A 18 -5.40 4.66 16.83
C ASN A 18 -3.90 4.98 16.89
N ASP A 19 -3.57 6.24 17.18
CA ASP A 19 -2.21 6.81 17.14
C ASP A 19 -1.20 6.15 18.13
N GLN A 20 -1.54 5.01 18.73
CA GLN A 20 -0.74 4.29 19.71
C GLN A 20 0.11 3.18 19.10
N TYR A 21 -0.21 2.68 17.89
CA TYR A 21 0.37 1.46 17.35
C TYR A 21 0.88 1.61 15.93
N ALA A 22 2.13 1.21 15.66
CA ALA A 22 2.78 1.35 14.35
C ALA A 22 2.01 0.73 13.17
N ILE A 23 2.11 1.37 11.99
CA ILE A 23 1.77 0.75 10.71
C ILE A 23 2.75 -0.41 10.49
N SER A 24 2.25 -1.64 10.33
CA SER A 24 3.08 -2.84 10.27
C SER A 24 2.77 -3.72 9.05
N ALA A 25 3.83 -4.29 8.47
CA ALA A 25 3.76 -5.44 7.60
C ALA A 25 4.67 -6.51 8.19
N THR A 26 4.07 -7.61 8.65
CA THR A 26 4.79 -8.66 9.40
C THR A 26 4.27 -10.03 9.05
N THR A 27 5.20 -10.97 8.98
CA THR A 27 4.94 -12.41 8.98
C THR A 27 5.89 -13.06 9.98
N GLY A 28 5.42 -14.04 10.76
CA GLY A 28 6.34 -14.81 11.57
C GLY A 28 5.73 -15.81 12.54
N ASN A 29 6.56 -16.75 12.99
CA ASN A 29 6.28 -17.62 14.13
C ASN A 29 6.64 -16.88 15.43
N ILE A 30 5.68 -16.24 16.08
CA ILE A 30 5.95 -15.35 17.23
C ILE A 30 6.05 -16.10 18.57
N ASP A 31 5.41 -17.27 18.69
CA ASP A 31 5.44 -18.14 19.88
C ASP A 31 5.75 -19.61 19.51
N GLY A 32 6.78 -19.81 18.68
CA GLY A 32 7.19 -21.11 18.15
C GLY A 32 6.31 -21.61 16.99
N PRO A 33 6.43 -22.88 16.55
CA PRO A 33 5.71 -23.42 15.38
C PRO A 33 4.19 -23.57 15.58
N ALA A 34 3.66 -23.01 16.67
CA ALA A 34 2.28 -23.10 17.11
C ALA A 34 1.60 -21.72 17.21
N GLU A 35 2.26 -20.64 16.77
CA GLU A 35 1.59 -19.35 16.59
C GLU A 35 2.22 -18.54 15.45
N VAL A 36 1.53 -18.50 14.31
CA VAL A 36 1.89 -17.66 13.17
C VAL A 36 1.12 -16.34 13.24
N ALA A 37 1.85 -15.22 13.19
CA ALA A 37 1.30 -13.88 13.16
C ALA A 37 1.45 -13.27 11.76
N PHE A 38 0.40 -12.55 11.37
CA PHE A 38 0.33 -11.74 10.17
C PHE A 38 -0.18 -10.36 10.55
N TYR A 39 0.60 -9.34 10.22
CA TYR A 39 0.18 -7.94 10.32
C TYR A 39 0.17 -7.35 8.93
N ARG A 40 -0.95 -6.74 8.56
CA ARG A 40 -1.18 -6.16 7.24
C ARG A 40 -1.65 -4.73 7.41
N ALA A 41 -1.15 -3.83 6.56
CA ALA A 41 -1.54 -2.42 6.59
C ALA A 41 -2.58 -2.09 5.52
N LEU A 42 -3.49 -1.18 5.83
CA LEU A 42 -4.44 -0.59 4.88
C LEU A 42 -4.26 0.93 4.89
N LEU A 43 -3.94 1.49 3.73
CA LEU A 43 -3.45 2.84 3.53
C LEU A 43 -4.28 3.55 2.45
N PRO A 44 -5.41 4.20 2.81
CA PRO A 44 -6.19 5.00 1.88
C PRO A 44 -5.56 6.38 1.65
N TYR A 45 -5.49 6.82 0.40
CA TYR A 45 -4.99 8.12 -0.03
C TYR A 45 -6.06 8.89 -0.79
N ASN A 46 -6.26 10.15 -0.42
CA ASN A 46 -7.13 11.05 -1.17
C ASN A 46 -6.41 11.61 -2.40
N THR A 47 -6.55 10.94 -3.54
CA THR A 47 -6.00 11.36 -4.83
C THR A 47 -7.03 12.09 -5.71
N SER A 48 -8.18 12.45 -5.15
CA SER A 48 -9.31 13.05 -5.90
C SER A 48 -9.00 14.44 -6.45
N GLY A 49 -7.90 15.06 -6.01
CA GLY A 49 -7.37 16.30 -6.56
C GLY A 49 -6.66 16.14 -7.91
N ILE A 50 -6.35 14.91 -8.34
CA ILE A 50 -5.76 14.65 -9.66
C ILE A 50 -6.88 14.71 -10.71
N ASP A 51 -6.67 15.50 -11.76
CA ASP A 51 -7.65 15.70 -12.84
C ASP A 51 -8.05 14.37 -13.49
N SER A 52 -9.32 14.21 -13.84
CA SER A 52 -9.85 13.00 -14.47
C SER A 52 -9.24 12.67 -15.84
N ALA A 53 -8.65 13.67 -16.50
CA ALA A 53 -7.94 13.51 -17.78
C ALA A 53 -6.43 13.28 -17.59
N ALA A 54 -5.95 13.16 -16.36
CA ALA A 54 -4.55 12.93 -16.07
C ALA A 54 -4.11 11.54 -16.56
N THR A 55 -2.93 11.48 -17.19
CA THR A 55 -2.21 10.23 -17.43
C THR A 55 -1.07 10.13 -16.44
N ILE A 56 -1.11 9.14 -15.56
CA ILE A 56 -0.04 8.84 -14.60
C ILE A 56 1.18 8.31 -15.35
N SER A 57 2.35 8.91 -15.09
CA SER A 57 3.62 8.54 -15.73
C SER A 57 4.63 7.93 -14.78
N SER A 58 4.53 8.24 -13.49
CA SER A 58 5.38 7.68 -12.44
C SER A 58 4.68 7.80 -11.09
N THR A 59 4.82 6.78 -10.26
CA THR A 59 4.43 6.82 -8.86
C THR A 59 5.52 6.21 -8.01
N THR A 60 5.82 6.81 -6.86
CA THR A 60 6.70 6.22 -5.84
C THR A 60 6.00 6.28 -4.50
N PHE A 61 5.93 5.13 -3.82
CA PHE A 61 5.47 5.02 -2.46
C PHE A 61 6.64 5.21 -1.50
N TYR A 62 6.41 6.00 -0.46
CA TYR A 62 7.39 6.27 0.60
C TYR A 62 6.83 5.84 1.94
N TRP A 63 7.63 5.08 2.68
CA TRP A 63 7.29 4.64 4.02
C TRP A 63 8.43 4.89 4.99
N TYR A 64 8.12 5.60 6.07
CA TYR A 64 9.08 5.82 7.15
C TYR A 64 9.17 4.59 8.04
N VAL A 65 10.34 3.97 8.09
CA VAL A 65 10.56 2.75 8.87
C VAL A 65 11.28 3.09 10.16
N THR A 66 10.79 2.58 11.29
CA THR A 66 11.31 2.83 12.65
C THR A 66 11.99 1.60 13.25
N ASN A 67 11.56 0.42 12.81
CA ASN A 67 12.09 -0.87 13.25
C ASN A 67 11.99 -1.87 12.10
N THR A 68 12.97 -2.77 12.02
CA THR A 68 12.96 -3.93 11.12
C THR A 68 13.42 -5.18 11.85
N ALA A 69 12.90 -6.31 11.42
CA ALA A 69 13.50 -7.62 11.68
C ALA A 69 13.46 -8.44 10.39
N ASP A 70 14.54 -9.16 10.14
CA ASP A 70 14.75 -9.97 8.94
C ASP A 70 15.37 -11.31 9.37
N ASN A 71 14.58 -12.07 10.13
CA ASN A 71 15.04 -13.27 10.80
C ASN A 71 15.00 -14.52 9.90
N ASP A 72 14.22 -14.47 8.82
CA ASP A 72 14.22 -15.44 7.73
C ASP A 72 14.45 -14.71 6.42
N ASN A 73 15.71 -14.34 6.26
CA ASN A 73 16.23 -13.57 5.13
C ASN A 73 16.41 -14.48 3.92
N ASP A 74 15.39 -14.48 3.07
CA ASP A 74 15.36 -15.23 1.82
C ASP A 74 14.71 -14.41 0.68
N ALA A 75 14.29 -15.06 -0.41
CA ALA A 75 13.70 -14.37 -1.55
C ALA A 75 12.34 -13.69 -1.25
N ASN A 76 11.72 -14.01 -0.12
CA ASN A 76 10.44 -13.49 0.34
C ASN A 76 10.57 -12.46 1.46
N ALA A 77 11.79 -12.15 1.92
CA ALA A 77 12.06 -11.13 2.94
C ALA A 77 11.94 -9.69 2.40
N TYR A 78 10.73 -9.31 1.95
CA TYR A 78 10.44 -7.97 1.44
C TYR A 78 9.06 -7.50 1.85
N ILE A 79 8.81 -6.19 1.70
CA ILE A 79 7.48 -5.59 1.87
C ILE A 79 6.94 -5.21 0.50
N GLY A 80 5.78 -5.79 0.15
CA GLY A 80 5.07 -5.49 -1.09
C GLY A 80 3.93 -4.50 -0.88
N VAL A 81 3.64 -3.73 -1.92
CA VAL A 81 2.52 -2.78 -1.98
C VAL A 81 1.45 -3.35 -2.90
N ILE A 82 0.20 -3.41 -2.45
CA ILE A 82 -0.93 -4.01 -3.18
C ILE A 82 -2.16 -3.08 -3.16
N GLU A 83 -3.16 -3.36 -3.99
CA GLU A 83 -4.47 -2.67 -3.95
C GLU A 83 -5.40 -3.31 -2.90
N THR A 84 -6.11 -2.48 -2.13
CA THR A 84 -7.00 -2.93 -1.04
C THR A 84 -8.46 -2.67 -1.35
N THR A 85 -9.35 -3.37 -0.62
CA THR A 85 -10.81 -3.36 -0.86
C THR A 85 -11.65 -3.11 0.38
N GLN A 86 -11.06 -2.51 1.42
CA GLN A 86 -11.75 -2.31 2.68
C GLN A 86 -12.97 -1.39 2.54
N PRO A 87 -14.09 -1.64 3.21
CA PRO A 87 -15.33 -0.87 3.06
C PRO A 87 -15.25 0.56 3.64
N SER A 88 -14.17 0.93 4.32
CA SER A 88 -14.02 2.21 5.00
C SER A 88 -12.62 2.79 4.84
N HIS A 89 -12.51 4.12 4.69
CA HIS A 89 -11.24 4.85 4.60
C HIS A 89 -10.86 5.55 5.92
N THR A 90 -11.72 5.51 6.93
CA THR A 90 -11.53 6.20 8.23
C THR A 90 -11.63 5.28 9.43
N GLY A 91 -11.98 4.02 9.23
CA GLY A 91 -12.18 3.08 10.32
C GLY A 91 -11.96 1.67 9.87
N LEU A 92 -10.95 1.03 10.43
CA LEU A 92 -10.68 -0.39 10.24
C LEU A 92 -11.40 -1.22 11.30
N THR A 93 -11.81 -2.40 10.91
CA THR A 93 -12.37 -3.45 11.77
C THR A 93 -11.62 -4.75 11.54
N THR A 94 -11.78 -5.72 12.45
CA THR A 94 -11.16 -7.05 12.26
C THR A 94 -11.67 -7.78 11.02
N SER A 95 -12.86 -7.44 10.52
CA SER A 95 -13.42 -8.00 9.28
C SER A 95 -12.69 -7.53 8.02
N ASP A 96 -11.78 -6.55 8.14
CA ASP A 96 -11.04 -6.00 6.99
C ASP A 96 -9.71 -6.72 6.74
N TYR A 97 -9.37 -7.71 7.55
CA TYR A 97 -8.09 -8.42 7.52
C TYR A 97 -7.75 -9.03 6.16
N ASN A 98 -8.74 -9.56 5.44
CA ASN A 98 -8.54 -10.15 4.12
C ASN A 98 -8.82 -9.16 2.97
N ASN A 99 -9.07 -7.89 3.25
CA ASN A 99 -9.26 -6.85 2.23
C ASN A 99 -7.93 -6.23 1.75
N VAL A 100 -6.84 -7.01 1.84
CA VAL A 100 -5.47 -6.60 1.52
C VAL A 100 -4.98 -7.36 0.28
N GLY A 101 -5.77 -7.28 -0.79
CA GLY A 101 -5.55 -7.99 -2.04
C GLY A 101 -6.09 -9.44 -2.02
N ALA A 102 -5.84 -10.17 -3.11
CA ALA A 102 -6.10 -11.61 -3.15
C ALA A 102 -5.30 -12.35 -2.07
N THR A 103 -5.87 -13.43 -1.50
CA THR A 103 -5.20 -14.22 -0.46
C THR A 103 -3.82 -14.67 -0.90
N ASN A 104 -3.71 -15.23 -2.11
CA ASN A 104 -2.47 -15.78 -2.65
C ASN A 104 -2.02 -14.97 -3.86
N THR A 105 -0.75 -14.56 -3.90
CA THR A 105 -0.10 -13.90 -5.04
C THR A 105 -0.90 -12.70 -5.59
N PRO A 106 -1.31 -11.73 -4.75
CA PRO A 106 -1.99 -10.53 -5.24
C PRO A 106 -1.08 -9.77 -6.20
N ALA A 107 -1.68 -9.02 -7.12
CA ALA A 107 -0.93 -8.17 -8.03
C ALA A 107 -0.20 -7.08 -7.23
N GLU A 108 1.12 -7.03 -7.34
CA GLU A 108 1.95 -6.03 -6.68
C GLU A 108 2.07 -4.76 -7.51
N ALA A 109 2.11 -3.62 -6.82
CA ALA A 109 2.31 -2.31 -7.42
C ALA A 109 3.75 -2.09 -7.91
N THR A 110 4.70 -2.92 -7.50
CA THR A 110 6.14 -2.78 -7.73
C THR A 110 6.70 -3.96 -8.50
N ASP A 111 7.77 -3.75 -9.27
CA ASP A 111 8.54 -4.85 -9.85
C ASP A 111 9.42 -5.52 -8.79
N VAL A 112 9.86 -6.76 -9.05
CA VAL A 112 10.71 -7.54 -8.13
C VAL A 112 11.96 -6.76 -7.68
N GLY A 113 12.54 -5.95 -8.57
CA GLY A 113 13.74 -5.15 -8.27
C GLY A 113 13.49 -3.84 -7.52
N ASP A 114 12.24 -3.41 -7.36
CA ASP A 114 11.83 -2.21 -6.61
C ASP A 114 11.01 -2.56 -5.35
N ARG A 115 10.90 -3.87 -5.02
CA ARG A 115 10.36 -4.31 -3.72
C ARG A 115 11.24 -3.78 -2.60
N MET A 116 10.62 -3.45 -1.46
CA MET A 116 11.34 -3.02 -0.26
C MET A 116 11.90 -4.25 0.45
N ASP A 117 13.08 -4.71 0.04
CA ASP A 117 13.84 -5.76 0.74
C ASP A 117 14.12 -5.32 2.19
N ILE A 118 13.76 -6.17 3.15
CA ILE A 118 13.84 -5.81 4.58
C ILE A 118 15.29 -5.62 5.03
N THR A 119 16.25 -6.35 4.43
CA THR A 119 17.69 -6.16 4.71
C THR A 119 18.16 -4.74 4.38
N ASP A 120 17.63 -4.18 3.29
CA ASP A 120 18.08 -2.90 2.74
C ASP A 120 17.32 -1.70 3.31
N LEU A 121 16.26 -1.94 4.09
CA LEU A 121 15.48 -0.88 4.73
C LEU A 121 16.33 -0.08 5.72
N VAL A 122 16.35 1.24 5.54
CA VAL A 122 16.97 2.18 6.47
C VAL A 122 15.95 2.58 7.53
N THR A 123 16.26 2.29 8.79
CA THR A 123 15.44 2.74 9.93
C THR A 123 15.65 4.23 10.22
N SER A 124 14.65 4.83 10.86
CA SER A 124 14.54 6.28 11.07
C SER A 124 14.60 7.10 9.77
N ALA A 125 14.16 6.54 8.65
CA ALA A 125 14.18 7.16 7.34
C ALA A 125 13.01 6.68 6.45
N PHE A 126 12.71 7.45 5.41
CA PHE A 126 11.82 7.02 4.33
C PHE A 126 12.54 6.05 3.39
N ASN A 127 11.89 4.93 3.13
CA ASN A 127 12.25 3.96 2.10
C ASN A 127 11.24 4.07 0.95
N ALA A 128 11.67 3.76 -0.26
CA ALA A 128 10.91 4.06 -1.47
C ALA A 128 10.69 2.81 -2.32
N ALA A 129 9.46 2.64 -2.82
CA ALA A 129 9.10 1.61 -3.76
C ALA A 129 8.52 2.25 -5.03
N ARG A 130 9.16 2.02 -6.18
CA ARG A 130 8.68 2.56 -7.47
C ARG A 130 7.60 1.68 -8.05
N PHE A 131 6.54 2.31 -8.52
CA PHE A 131 5.43 1.57 -9.09
C PHE A 131 5.71 1.16 -10.54
N ASN A 132 5.26 -0.03 -10.89
CA ASN A 132 5.16 -0.51 -12.26
C ASN A 132 3.79 -0.14 -12.86
N SER A 133 3.49 -0.65 -14.05
CA SER A 133 2.21 -0.39 -14.72
C SER A 133 0.99 -0.88 -13.96
N THR A 134 1.12 -1.96 -13.18
CA THR A 134 0.06 -2.44 -12.27
C THR A 134 -0.17 -1.41 -11.18
N GLY A 135 0.88 -0.92 -10.54
CA GLY A 135 0.78 0.12 -9.52
C GLY A 135 0.17 1.43 -10.05
N PHE A 136 0.47 1.81 -11.29
CA PHE A 136 -0.16 2.99 -11.91
C PHE A 136 -1.68 2.82 -12.07
N ALA A 137 -2.15 1.62 -12.41
CA ALA A 137 -3.58 1.32 -12.55
C ALA A 137 -4.34 1.29 -11.20
N MET A 138 -3.62 1.17 -10.09
CA MET A 138 -4.20 1.24 -8.73
C MET A 138 -4.48 2.69 -8.30
N ILE A 139 -3.82 3.68 -8.91
CA ILE A 139 -4.05 5.09 -8.62
C ILE A 139 -5.41 5.50 -9.17
N LYS A 140 -6.28 6.06 -8.32
CA LYS A 140 -7.61 6.54 -8.71
C LYS A 140 -7.62 8.06 -8.80
N VAL A 141 -7.92 8.61 -9.97
CA VAL A 141 -8.03 10.05 -10.19
C VAL A 141 -9.46 10.55 -9.96
N SER A 142 -9.67 11.88 -10.01
CA SER A 142 -10.98 12.49 -9.80
C SER A 142 -12.09 11.80 -10.59
N GLY A 143 -13.17 11.42 -9.90
CA GLY A 143 -14.35 10.80 -10.51
C GLY A 143 -14.24 9.29 -10.76
N GLU A 144 -13.08 8.67 -10.62
CA GLU A 144 -12.94 7.22 -10.69
C GLU A 144 -13.46 6.55 -9.43
N THR A 145 -14.05 5.36 -9.56
CA THR A 145 -14.52 4.59 -8.41
C THR A 145 -13.33 4.07 -7.60
N SER A 146 -13.32 4.36 -6.31
CA SER A 146 -12.32 3.82 -5.38
C SER A 146 -12.57 2.34 -5.10
N THR A 147 -11.51 1.57 -4.84
CA THR A 147 -11.64 0.16 -4.46
C THR A 147 -11.98 -0.04 -2.99
N CYS A 148 -11.68 0.97 -2.15
CA CYS A 148 -12.09 1.03 -0.75
C CYS A 148 -13.22 2.05 -0.54
N GLY A 149 -13.93 1.92 0.59
CA GLY A 149 -15.10 2.72 0.91
C GLY A 149 -16.39 2.19 0.30
N THR A 150 -17.51 2.80 0.69
CA THR A 150 -18.75 2.62 -0.06
C THR A 150 -18.67 3.43 -1.36
N ALA A 151 -18.68 2.74 -2.50
CA ALA A 151 -18.38 3.25 -3.85
C ALA A 151 -19.06 4.58 -4.28
N THR A 152 -20.14 5.00 -3.61
CA THR A 152 -20.86 6.24 -3.93
C THR A 152 -20.31 7.49 -3.24
N SER A 153 -19.51 7.36 -2.18
CA SER A 153 -18.98 8.51 -1.41
C SER A 153 -17.49 8.75 -1.61
N LEU A 154 -16.74 7.77 -2.12
CA LEU A 154 -15.31 7.89 -2.39
C LEU A 154 -15.05 7.72 -3.89
N THR A 155 -14.92 8.85 -4.58
CA THR A 155 -14.37 8.88 -5.94
C THR A 155 -12.97 9.49 -5.91
N GLY A 156 -12.06 8.90 -6.69
CA GLY A 156 -10.66 9.29 -6.76
C GLY A 156 -9.86 9.03 -5.48
N TRP A 157 -10.23 8.05 -4.66
CA TRP A 157 -9.36 7.59 -3.58
C TRP A 157 -8.56 6.37 -4.02
N THR A 158 -7.26 6.46 -3.84
CA THR A 158 -6.32 5.35 -4.07
C THR A 158 -6.21 4.54 -2.79
N CYS A 159 -6.41 3.23 -2.85
CA CYS A 159 -6.42 2.37 -1.67
C CYS A 159 -5.33 1.31 -1.79
N LEU A 160 -4.30 1.45 -0.97
CA LEU A 160 -3.14 0.56 -0.99
C LEU A 160 -3.00 -0.17 0.34
N GLY A 161 -2.19 -1.22 0.35
CA GLY A 161 -1.89 -1.98 1.54
C GLY A 161 -0.49 -2.56 1.50
N LEU A 162 -0.02 -3.00 2.66
CA LEU A 162 1.28 -3.62 2.82
C LEU A 162 1.11 -5.05 3.33
N ARG A 163 1.85 -5.96 2.72
CA ARG A 163 2.04 -7.35 3.16
C ARG A 163 3.53 -7.68 3.05
N GLU A 164 4.00 -8.53 3.93
CA GLU A 164 5.35 -9.09 3.83
C GLU A 164 5.37 -10.20 2.76
N GLY A 165 6.52 -10.49 2.17
CA GLY A 165 6.64 -11.33 0.98
C GLY A 165 6.24 -12.79 1.19
N HIS A 166 6.49 -13.39 2.35
CA HIS A 166 6.01 -14.74 2.67
C HIS A 166 4.48 -14.78 2.72
N ASP A 167 3.86 -13.75 3.31
CA ASP A 167 2.41 -13.55 3.26
C ASP A 167 1.94 -13.38 1.81
N LEU A 168 2.61 -12.57 0.98
CA LEU A 168 2.22 -12.38 -0.42
C LEU A 168 2.29 -13.65 -1.28
N GLN A 169 3.33 -14.46 -1.08
CA GLN A 169 3.59 -15.65 -1.90
C GLN A 169 2.91 -16.91 -1.37
N ASP A 170 2.27 -16.85 -0.19
CA ASP A 170 1.77 -18.02 0.52
C ASP A 170 2.88 -19.07 0.71
N ASP A 171 4.02 -18.59 1.22
CA ASP A 171 5.23 -19.39 1.46
C ASP A 171 5.56 -19.34 2.95
N GLU A 172 5.55 -20.48 3.62
CA GLU A 172 5.68 -20.54 5.08
C GLU A 172 7.08 -20.09 5.52
N ALA A 173 7.15 -18.97 6.25
CA ALA A 173 8.37 -18.53 6.91
C ALA A 173 8.90 -19.62 7.87
N GLY A 174 10.22 -19.75 7.97
CA GLY A 174 10.92 -20.82 8.67
C GLY A 174 10.37 -21.12 10.08
N MET A 175 10.45 -22.40 10.47
CA MET A 175 9.76 -22.95 11.67
C MET A 175 10.35 -22.55 13.04
N ALA A 176 11.36 -21.67 13.09
CA ALA A 176 11.91 -21.14 14.34
C ALA A 176 11.26 -19.77 14.65
N PHE A 177 11.53 -19.20 15.83
CA PHE A 177 11.11 -17.83 16.16
C PHE A 177 11.68 -16.85 15.13
N VAL A 178 10.89 -16.61 14.10
CA VAL A 178 11.20 -15.81 12.94
C VAL A 178 10.11 -14.77 12.88
N GLU A 179 10.52 -13.52 12.87
CA GLU A 179 9.67 -12.39 12.58
C GLU A 179 10.35 -11.59 11.49
N ASN A 180 9.67 -11.41 10.38
CA ASN A 180 10.06 -10.49 9.32
C ASN A 180 9.09 -9.31 9.39
N HIS A 181 9.58 -8.12 9.72
CA HIS A 181 8.74 -6.95 9.86
C HIS A 181 9.40 -5.65 9.46
N ALA A 182 8.55 -4.68 9.14
CA ALA A 182 8.88 -3.27 9.14
C ALA A 182 7.74 -2.47 9.79
N TRP A 183 8.10 -1.47 10.61
CA TRP A 183 7.15 -0.64 11.35
C TRP A 183 7.29 0.83 10.99
N GLY A 184 6.20 1.52 10.70
CA GLY A 184 6.16 2.98 10.61
C GLY A 184 5.34 3.59 11.74
N PRO A 185 5.49 4.89 12.03
CA PRO A 185 4.64 5.56 13.00
C PRO A 185 3.19 5.56 12.51
N ASP A 186 2.26 5.36 13.44
CA ASP A 186 0.83 5.63 13.24
C ASP A 186 0.50 6.77 14.19
N SER A 187 0.45 7.96 13.65
CA SER A 187 -0.02 9.13 14.37
C SER A 187 -0.49 10.10 13.32
N GLU A 188 -1.77 10.49 13.38
CA GLU A 188 -2.34 11.37 12.38
C GLU A 188 -1.46 12.61 12.16
N ASN A 189 -1.17 12.91 10.89
CA ASN A 189 -0.57 14.15 10.45
C ASN A 189 0.85 14.35 11.01
N THR A 190 1.64 13.27 11.05
CA THR A 190 3.07 13.40 11.34
C THR A 190 3.90 13.58 10.09
N THR A 191 5.13 14.07 10.30
CA THR A 191 6.13 14.20 9.23
C THR A 191 6.59 12.85 8.66
N ASN A 192 6.11 11.75 9.23
CA ASN A 192 6.57 10.39 8.96
C ASN A 192 5.46 9.49 8.39
N ASP A 193 4.28 10.04 8.13
CA ASP A 193 3.16 9.31 7.53
C ASP A 193 3.57 8.78 6.14
N PRO A 194 3.19 7.55 5.76
CA PRO A 194 3.44 7.06 4.41
C PRO A 194 2.79 7.98 3.37
N TYR A 195 3.46 8.20 2.24
CA TYR A 195 2.95 9.09 1.20
C TYR A 195 3.30 8.60 -0.21
N LEU A 196 2.61 9.16 -1.20
CA LEU A 196 2.85 8.93 -2.62
C LEU A 196 3.40 10.20 -3.27
N THR A 197 4.42 10.06 -4.12
CA THR A 197 4.71 11.06 -5.15
C THR A 197 4.16 10.56 -6.46
N ILE A 198 3.31 11.34 -7.11
CA ILE A 198 2.66 10.97 -8.37
C ILE A 198 3.00 12.03 -9.41
N GLU A 199 3.62 11.60 -10.51
CA GLU A 199 3.85 12.41 -11.70
C GLU A 199 2.78 12.09 -12.73
N TYR A 200 2.17 13.13 -13.29
CA TYR A 200 1.12 12.99 -14.29
C TYR A 200 1.17 14.13 -15.30
N SER A 201 0.57 13.88 -16.46
CA SER A 201 0.36 14.89 -17.50
C SER A 201 -1.13 15.04 -17.80
N ILE A 202 -1.53 16.26 -18.15
CA ILE A 202 -2.89 16.55 -18.61
C ILE A 202 -2.76 17.05 -20.04
N ILE A 203 -3.40 16.38 -20.99
CA ILE A 203 -3.52 16.90 -22.35
C ILE A 203 -4.75 17.80 -22.38
N VAL A 204 -4.52 19.10 -22.30
CA VAL A 204 -5.59 20.08 -22.50
C VAL A 204 -5.88 20.14 -23.99
N ALA A 205 -7.03 19.63 -24.42
CA ALA A 205 -7.48 19.87 -25.79
C ALA A 205 -7.64 21.39 -25.97
N VAL A 206 -6.76 22.00 -26.77
CA VAL A 206 -6.91 23.39 -27.16
C VAL A 206 -8.19 23.47 -28.01
N ASP A 207 -9.19 24.23 -27.59
CA ASP A 207 -10.34 24.52 -28.45
C ASP A 207 -9.81 25.26 -29.69
N PRO A 208 -9.89 24.69 -30.90
CA PRO A 208 -9.44 25.36 -32.11
C PRO A 208 -10.20 26.67 -32.38
N LYS A 209 -11.31 26.94 -31.67
CA LYS A 209 -12.10 28.18 -31.80
C LYS A 209 -11.56 29.37 -30.98
N SER A 210 -10.52 29.21 -30.17
CA SER A 210 -9.98 30.31 -29.34
C SER A 210 -8.84 31.12 -29.99
N THR A 211 -8.58 30.99 -31.29
CA THR A 211 -7.48 31.74 -31.96
C THR A 211 -7.89 33.02 -32.68
N THR A 212 -9.14 33.46 -32.60
CA THR A 212 -9.53 34.81 -33.09
C THR A 212 -9.38 35.88 -32.00
N GLY A 213 -8.15 36.06 -31.53
CA GLY A 213 -7.72 37.31 -30.91
C GLY A 213 -7.35 38.29 -32.02
N VAL A 214 -8.23 39.25 -32.31
CA VAL A 214 -7.94 40.36 -33.24
C VAL A 214 -6.83 41.21 -32.63
N ILE A 215 -5.66 41.22 -33.28
CA ILE A 215 -4.61 42.21 -33.01
C ILE A 215 -5.02 43.50 -33.76
N TRP A 216 -5.35 44.55 -33.03
CA TRP A 216 -5.39 45.90 -33.58
C TRP A 216 -3.98 46.49 -33.48
N PHE A 217 -3.44 46.96 -34.59
CA PHE A 217 -2.35 47.94 -34.59
C PHE A 217 -2.99 49.32 -34.79
N ASP A 218 -2.70 50.25 -33.90
CA ASP A 218 -2.78 51.68 -34.18
C ASP A 218 -1.47 52.18 -34.83
#